data_AF-T2K089-F1
#
_entry.id   AF-T2K089-F1
#
_cell.length_a   1.000
_cell.length_b   1.000
_cell.length_c   1.000
_cell.angle_alpha   90.00
_cell.angle_beta   90.00
_cell.angle_gamma   90.00
#
_symmetry.space_group_name_H-M   'P 1'
#
loop_
_entity.id
_entity.type
_entity.pdbx_description
1 polymer ?
#
loop_
_entity_poly.entity_id
_entity_poly.type
_entity_poly.pdbx_seq_one_letter_code
_entity_poly.pdbx_strand_id
1 'polypeptide(L)'
;MKITNIKSDSFWFVFLLILALLLWLLNLGNLPLRDWDEGYYATVAQDMFQSGNWLYLTYSDQPFLLKPPLIIWLINISYNLAGINEFTTRFLCALITSFGVPLLYLVGRNLFVKQEPAIFSSLVYLTLLPMVRHGRLAMIDGIINTFFIFAILSLLKSKKQPLWAIGFGFGIGLIALSKGILALALGGILGVYILWDREQEAFKILLTKITQLLGLKAIFKPILIALKNSDKSLLNNYFLWIGLLLGFLPVIIWYYLQIKYYGEQFIQVHFFTTKF
;
A
#
# COMPACT_ATOMS: atom_id res chain seq x y z
N MET A 1 16.56 4.03 -25.45
CA MET A 1 15.62 2.99 -25.93
C MET A 1 15.69 1.82 -24.95
N LYS A 2 14.67 1.61 -24.10
CA LYS A 2 14.66 0.48 -23.14
C LYS A 2 14.29 -0.79 -23.91
N ILE A 3 15.26 -1.66 -24.20
CA ILE A 3 14.98 -3.01 -24.69
C ILE A 3 14.50 -3.81 -23.47
N THR A 4 13.20 -3.74 -23.18
CA THR A 4 12.57 -4.61 -22.17
C THR A 4 12.39 -5.99 -22.79
N ASN A 5 13.21 -6.95 -22.38
CA ASN A 5 13.01 -8.35 -22.76
C ASN A 5 11.81 -8.91 -21.96
N ILE A 6 10.61 -8.76 -22.52
CA ILE A 6 9.34 -9.11 -21.86
C ILE A 6 9.34 -10.55 -21.35
N LYS A 7 9.95 -11.50 -22.09
CA LYS A 7 10.05 -12.91 -21.67
C LYS A 7 10.89 -13.08 -20.41
N SER A 8 11.98 -12.32 -20.27
CA SER A 8 12.81 -12.32 -19.06
C SER A 8 12.06 -11.72 -17.87
N ASP A 9 11.36 -10.60 -18.07
CA ASP A 9 10.62 -9.95 -16.98
C ASP A 9 9.47 -10.82 -16.44
N SER A 10 8.77 -11.56 -17.30
CA SER A 10 7.75 -12.53 -16.87
C SER A 10 8.34 -13.70 -16.08
N PHE A 11 9.50 -14.23 -16.51
CA PHE A 11 10.21 -15.28 -15.77
C PHE A 11 10.56 -14.81 -14.36
N TRP A 12 11.18 -13.63 -14.23
CA TRP A 12 11.58 -13.10 -12.93
C TRP A 12 10.40 -12.77 -12.03
N PHE A 13 9.30 -12.26 -12.59
CA PHE A 13 8.07 -12.04 -11.84
C PHE A 13 7.56 -13.34 -11.20
N VAL A 14 7.43 -14.40 -12.00
CA VAL A 14 6.94 -15.71 -11.52
C VAL A 14 7.93 -16.34 -10.55
N PHE A 15 9.23 -16.30 -10.86
CA PHE A 15 10.28 -16.86 -10.02
C PHE A 15 10.32 -16.19 -8.63
N LEU A 16 10.30 -14.86 -8.58
CA LEU A 16 10.28 -14.11 -7.32
C LEU A 16 8.98 -14.34 -6.53
N LEU A 17 7.84 -14.46 -7.22
CA LEU A 17 6.58 -14.80 -6.58
C LEU A 17 6.65 -16.18 -5.93
N ILE A 18 7.14 -17.20 -6.64
CA ILE A 18 7.31 -18.55 -6.09
C ILE A 18 8.23 -18.53 -4.88
N LEU A 19 9.37 -17.83 -4.95
CA LEU A 19 10.26 -17.69 -3.80
C LEU A 19 9.58 -17.01 -2.59
N ALA A 20 8.80 -15.96 -2.84
CA ALA A 20 8.05 -15.28 -1.78
C ALA A 20 6.97 -16.18 -1.17
N LEU A 21 6.27 -16.95 -1.98
CA LEU A 21 5.27 -17.91 -1.51
C LEU A 21 5.93 -19.01 -0.69
N LEU A 22 7.05 -19.57 -1.14
CA LEU A 22 7.79 -20.57 -0.36
C LEU A 22 8.26 -20.00 0.98
N LEU A 23 8.89 -18.82 0.98
CA LEU A 23 9.46 -18.26 2.21
C LEU A 23 8.37 -17.84 3.21
N TRP A 24 7.24 -17.30 2.72
CA TRP A 24 6.22 -16.71 3.59
C TRP A 24 5.02 -17.62 3.87
N LEU A 25 4.70 -18.63 3.04
CA LEU A 25 3.57 -19.55 3.30
C LEU A 25 4.00 -20.92 3.83
N LEU A 26 5.27 -21.32 3.70
CA LEU A 26 5.71 -22.61 4.27
C LEU A 26 5.56 -22.60 5.79
N ASN A 27 4.93 -23.65 6.32
CA ASN A 27 4.66 -23.85 7.75
C ASN A 27 3.99 -22.64 8.40
N LEU A 28 3.02 -22.00 7.74
CA LEU A 28 2.41 -20.77 8.23
C LEU A 28 1.58 -20.96 9.52
N GLY A 29 0.97 -22.13 9.70
CA GLY A 29 0.16 -22.47 10.89
C GLY A 29 0.88 -23.31 11.94
N ASN A 30 2.21 -23.46 11.86
CA ASN A 30 2.95 -24.38 12.75
C ASN A 30 3.17 -23.84 14.18
N LEU A 31 2.83 -22.58 14.42
CA LEU A 31 3.01 -21.89 15.69
C LEU A 31 1.73 -21.16 16.07
N PRO A 32 1.41 -21.06 17.38
CA PRO A 32 0.31 -20.25 17.88
C PRO A 32 0.42 -18.78 17.44
N LEU A 33 -0.67 -18.03 17.57
CA LEU A 33 -0.66 -16.58 17.37
C LEU A 33 0.29 -15.93 18.38
N ARG A 34 1.23 -15.11 17.89
CA ARG A 34 2.35 -14.61 18.72
C ARG A 34 2.21 -13.15 19.11
N ASP A 35 1.77 -12.34 18.16
CA ASP A 35 1.72 -10.89 18.30
C ASP A 35 0.35 -10.44 18.82
N TRP A 36 0.35 -9.37 19.61
CA TRP A 36 -0.87 -8.76 20.14
C TRP A 36 -1.84 -8.39 19.01
N ASP A 37 -1.34 -7.72 17.96
CA ASP A 37 -2.14 -7.35 16.78
C ASP A 37 -2.73 -8.59 16.08
N GLU A 38 -1.95 -9.66 15.96
CA GLU A 38 -2.37 -10.89 15.30
C GLU A 38 -3.50 -11.58 16.06
N GLY A 39 -3.36 -11.72 17.39
CA GLY A 39 -4.43 -12.25 18.23
C GLY A 39 -5.68 -11.38 18.21
N TYR A 40 -5.50 -10.06 18.28
CA TYR A 40 -6.60 -9.10 18.26
C TYR A 40 -7.42 -9.17 16.97
N TYR A 41 -6.77 -9.16 15.80
CA TYR A 41 -7.48 -9.30 14.52
C TYR A 41 -8.09 -10.70 14.34
N ALA A 42 -7.44 -11.75 14.83
CA ALA A 42 -7.97 -13.10 14.76
C ALA A 42 -9.27 -13.26 15.54
N THR A 43 -9.36 -12.67 16.75
CA THR A 43 -10.58 -12.67 17.57
C THR A 43 -11.70 -11.87 16.89
N VAL A 44 -11.43 -10.66 16.40
CA VAL A 44 -12.45 -9.86 15.68
C VAL A 44 -12.96 -10.61 14.44
N ALA A 45 -12.07 -11.27 13.70
CA ALA A 45 -12.46 -12.06 12.54
C ALA A 45 -13.24 -13.33 12.93
N GLN A 46 -12.96 -13.92 14.09
CA GLN A 46 -13.72 -15.05 14.63
C GLN A 46 -15.14 -14.63 15.03
N ASP A 47 -15.29 -13.50 15.72
CA ASP A 47 -16.61 -12.94 16.08
C ASP A 47 -17.42 -12.61 14.80
N MET A 48 -16.76 -12.06 13.78
CA MET A 48 -17.36 -11.82 12.47
C MET A 48 -17.77 -13.13 11.77
N PHE A 49 -16.95 -14.19 11.85
CA PHE A 49 -17.26 -15.50 11.29
C PHE A 49 -18.49 -16.13 11.95
N GLN A 50 -18.58 -16.05 13.28
CA GLN A 50 -19.67 -16.63 14.05
C GLN A 50 -20.98 -15.83 13.92
N SER A 51 -20.91 -14.51 13.95
CA SER A 51 -22.08 -13.63 13.84
C SER A 51 -22.60 -13.48 12.40
N GLY A 52 -21.74 -13.70 11.40
CA GLY A 52 -22.03 -13.42 9.99
C GLY A 52 -22.14 -11.91 9.67
N ASN A 53 -21.82 -11.03 10.62
CA ASN A 53 -21.93 -9.58 10.42
C ASN A 53 -20.63 -9.00 9.84
N TRP A 54 -20.61 -8.75 8.53
CA TRP A 54 -19.44 -8.22 7.83
C TRP A 54 -19.20 -6.72 8.05
N LEU A 55 -20.22 -5.98 8.51
CA LEU A 55 -20.19 -4.52 8.51
C LEU A 55 -19.90 -3.93 9.89
N TYR A 56 -20.56 -4.46 10.92
CA TYR A 56 -20.45 -3.97 12.29
C TYR A 56 -19.64 -4.97 13.11
N LEU A 57 -18.33 -4.74 13.12
CA LEU A 57 -17.36 -5.64 13.73
C LEU A 57 -17.45 -5.56 15.25
N THR A 58 -17.19 -6.70 15.90
CA THR A 58 -17.17 -6.82 17.35
C THR A 58 -15.87 -7.46 17.82
N TYR A 59 -15.52 -7.18 19.07
CA TYR A 59 -14.43 -7.82 19.80
C TYR A 59 -14.99 -8.20 21.17
N SER A 60 -15.24 -9.49 21.40
CA SER A 60 -15.85 -9.99 22.64
C SER A 60 -17.15 -9.24 22.97
N ASP A 61 -18.08 -9.21 22.01
CA ASP A 61 -19.38 -8.53 22.07
C ASP A 61 -19.35 -6.99 22.19
N GLN A 62 -18.16 -6.38 22.21
CA GLN A 62 -18.02 -4.93 22.18
C GLN A 62 -17.76 -4.42 20.76
N PRO A 63 -18.27 -3.23 20.37
CA PRO A 63 -18.01 -2.68 19.05
C PRO A 63 -16.50 -2.48 18.76
N PHE A 64 -16.03 -3.03 17.65
CA PHE A 64 -14.68 -2.80 17.15
C PHE A 64 -14.67 -1.56 16.24
N LEU A 65 -14.21 -0.43 16.79
CA LEU A 65 -14.29 0.88 16.11
C LEU A 65 -12.92 1.47 15.77
N LEU A 66 -11.81 0.80 16.11
CA LEU A 66 -10.47 1.40 16.03
C LEU A 66 -9.88 1.44 14.61
N LYS A 67 -10.20 0.46 13.76
CA LYS A 67 -9.58 0.32 12.45
C LYS A 67 -10.60 -0.06 11.37
N PRO A 68 -10.38 0.34 10.11
CA PRO A 68 -11.14 -0.15 8.98
C PRO A 68 -11.04 -1.67 8.79
N PRO A 69 -11.97 -2.30 8.04
CA PRO A 69 -12.24 -3.73 8.18
C PRO A 69 -11.43 -4.63 7.25
N LEU A 70 -10.57 -4.09 6.35
CA LEU A 70 -10.02 -4.88 5.25
C LEU A 70 -9.27 -6.14 5.71
N ILE A 71 -8.41 -6.03 6.71
CA ILE A 71 -7.67 -7.19 7.23
C ILE A 71 -8.61 -8.24 7.82
N ILE A 72 -9.64 -7.80 8.55
CA ILE A 72 -10.64 -8.69 9.17
C ILE A 72 -11.44 -9.41 8.07
N TRP A 73 -11.84 -8.70 7.02
CA TRP A 73 -12.51 -9.30 5.86
C TRP A 73 -11.66 -10.37 5.19
N LEU A 74 -10.36 -10.11 5.00
CA LEU A 74 -9.44 -11.09 4.40
C LEU A 74 -9.26 -12.32 5.29
N ILE A 75 -9.15 -12.14 6.61
CA ILE A 75 -9.08 -13.27 7.55
C ILE A 75 -10.38 -14.07 7.51
N ASN A 76 -11.53 -13.40 7.57
CA ASN A 76 -12.83 -14.06 7.55
C ASN A 76 -13.10 -14.80 6.23
N ILE A 77 -12.66 -14.28 5.08
CA ILE A 77 -12.71 -15.02 3.81
C ILE A 77 -11.93 -16.33 3.94
N SER A 78 -10.74 -16.30 4.55
CA SER A 78 -9.94 -17.52 4.77
C SER A 78 -10.63 -18.51 5.71
N TYR A 79 -11.30 -18.02 6.75
CA TYR A 79 -12.09 -18.85 7.66
C TYR A 79 -13.28 -19.52 6.95
N ASN A 80 -13.95 -18.83 6.03
CA ASN A 80 -15.02 -19.41 5.23
C ASN A 80 -14.53 -20.50 4.25
N LEU A 81 -13.25 -20.47 3.85
CA LEU A 81 -12.68 -21.45 2.92
C LEU A 81 -12.25 -22.74 3.62
N ALA A 82 -11.66 -22.67 4.82
CA ALA A 82 -11.01 -23.82 5.45
C ALA A 82 -11.13 -23.85 7.00
N GLY A 83 -12.06 -23.07 7.57
CA GLY A 83 -12.30 -22.99 9.00
C GLY A 83 -11.30 -22.11 9.77
N ILE A 84 -11.53 -21.97 11.07
CA ILE A 84 -10.68 -21.17 11.95
C ILE A 84 -9.46 -22.00 12.37
N ASN A 85 -8.27 -21.54 12.01
CA ASN A 85 -6.98 -22.05 12.48
C ASN A 85 -5.88 -21.00 12.23
N GLU A 86 -4.68 -21.25 12.73
CA GLU A 86 -3.54 -20.33 12.63
C GLU A 86 -3.10 -20.12 11.18
N PHE A 87 -3.21 -21.16 10.34
CA PHE A 87 -2.89 -21.06 8.92
C PHE A 87 -3.86 -20.13 8.19
N THR A 88 -5.18 -20.34 8.35
CA THR A 88 -6.22 -19.53 7.68
C THR A 88 -6.21 -18.09 8.19
N THR A 89 -5.87 -17.88 9.46
CA THR A 89 -5.68 -16.53 10.02
C THR A 89 -4.61 -15.74 9.25
N ARG A 90 -3.53 -16.40 8.85
CA ARG A 90 -2.36 -15.75 8.20
C ARG A 90 -2.41 -15.82 6.67
N PHE A 91 -3.13 -16.78 6.10
CA PHE A 91 -3.02 -17.19 4.71
C PHE A 91 -3.21 -16.07 3.70
N LEU A 92 -4.37 -15.41 3.66
CA LEU A 92 -4.63 -14.37 2.66
C LEU A 92 -3.73 -13.14 2.85
N CYS A 93 -3.40 -12.79 4.09
CA CYS A 93 -2.48 -11.70 4.38
C CYS A 93 -1.07 -12.00 3.84
N ALA A 94 -0.56 -13.20 4.11
CA ALA A 94 0.72 -13.66 3.61
C ALA A 94 0.74 -13.73 2.08
N LEU A 95 -0.32 -14.28 1.48
CA LEU A 95 -0.46 -14.40 0.02
C LEU A 95 -0.42 -13.05 -0.69
N ILE A 96 -1.23 -12.08 -0.24
CA ILE A 96 -1.23 -10.72 -0.80
C ILE A 96 0.14 -10.08 -0.60
N THR A 97 0.72 -10.26 0.59
CA THR A 97 2.03 -9.70 0.91
C THR A 97 3.12 -10.24 -0.04
N SER A 98 3.11 -11.54 -0.38
CA SER A 98 4.05 -12.15 -1.34
C SER A 98 4.08 -11.47 -2.71
N PHE A 99 2.97 -10.90 -3.18
CA PHE A 99 2.97 -10.12 -4.44
C PHE A 99 3.81 -8.84 -4.37
N GLY A 100 4.09 -8.31 -3.18
CA GLY A 100 4.95 -7.13 -3.02
C GLY A 100 6.36 -7.33 -3.59
N VAL A 101 6.90 -8.55 -3.50
CA VAL A 101 8.25 -8.89 -3.99
C VAL A 101 8.38 -8.72 -5.52
N PRO A 102 7.59 -9.41 -6.35
CA PRO A 102 7.67 -9.23 -7.80
C PRO A 102 7.15 -7.87 -8.27
N LEU A 103 6.25 -7.21 -7.53
CA LEU A 103 5.85 -5.83 -7.83
C LEU A 103 7.02 -4.85 -7.63
N LEU A 104 7.83 -5.02 -6.59
CA LEU A 104 9.02 -4.22 -6.37
C LEU A 104 10.06 -4.42 -7.49
N TYR A 105 10.20 -5.65 -7.99
CA TYR A 105 11.00 -5.93 -9.18
C TYR A 105 10.53 -5.10 -10.37
N LEU A 106 9.22 -5.08 -10.65
CA LEU A 106 8.67 -4.28 -11.74
C LEU A 106 8.88 -2.77 -11.54
N VAL A 107 8.81 -2.26 -10.31
CA VAL A 107 9.19 -0.87 -9.99
C VAL A 107 10.66 -0.64 -10.35
N GLY A 108 11.56 -1.52 -9.91
CA GLY A 108 12.98 -1.46 -10.26
C GLY A 108 13.24 -1.49 -11.77
N ARG A 109 12.50 -2.30 -12.53
CA ARG A 109 12.57 -2.34 -14.01
C ARG A 109 12.08 -1.04 -14.67
N ASN A 110 11.22 -0.28 -14.01
CA ASN A 110 10.80 1.04 -14.47
C ASN A 110 11.83 2.13 -14.16
N LEU A 111 12.58 1.99 -13.05
CA LEU A 111 13.57 2.99 -12.61
C LEU A 111 14.95 2.79 -13.24
N PHE A 112 15.45 1.56 -13.27
CA PHE A 112 16.79 1.25 -13.74
C PHE A 112 16.80 0.75 -15.19
N VAL A 113 17.93 0.93 -15.88
CA VAL A 113 18.16 0.36 -17.22
C VAL A 113 18.57 -1.11 -17.07
N LYS A 114 19.58 -1.34 -16.22
CA LYS A 114 20.09 -2.65 -15.81
C LYS A 114 19.05 -3.42 -14.97
N GLN A 115 19.08 -4.74 -15.04
CA GLN A 115 18.10 -5.62 -14.41
C GLN A 115 18.51 -5.99 -12.99
N GLU A 116 19.81 -6.09 -12.76
CA GLU A 116 20.47 -6.49 -11.54
C GLU A 116 19.99 -5.66 -10.32
N PRO A 117 19.89 -4.32 -10.38
CA PRO A 117 19.37 -3.55 -9.24
C PRO A 117 17.95 -3.92 -8.84
N ALA A 118 17.09 -4.24 -9.82
CA ALA A 118 15.70 -4.63 -9.57
C ALA A 118 15.60 -6.04 -8.94
N ILE A 119 16.47 -6.97 -9.35
CA ILE A 119 16.56 -8.30 -8.75
C ILE A 119 17.06 -8.17 -7.31
N PHE A 120 18.20 -7.49 -7.10
CA PHE A 120 18.80 -7.36 -5.77
C PHE A 120 17.89 -6.62 -4.79
N SER A 121 17.23 -5.53 -5.21
CA SER A 121 16.28 -4.83 -4.33
C SER A 121 15.12 -5.73 -3.90
N SER A 122 14.63 -6.58 -4.81
CA SER A 122 13.52 -7.50 -4.54
C SER A 122 13.94 -8.66 -3.63
N LEU A 123 15.16 -9.18 -3.80
CA LEU A 123 15.74 -10.21 -2.92
C LEU A 123 16.03 -9.66 -1.52
N VAL A 124 16.53 -8.42 -1.41
CA VAL A 124 16.68 -7.74 -0.12
C VAL A 124 15.32 -7.57 0.54
N TYR A 125 14.31 -7.10 -0.20
CA TYR A 125 12.94 -6.96 0.34
C TYR A 125 12.33 -8.29 0.79
N LEU A 126 12.53 -9.37 0.02
CA LEU A 126 12.09 -10.72 0.37
C LEU A 126 12.71 -11.24 1.68
N THR A 127 13.97 -10.87 1.96
CA THR A 127 14.76 -11.36 3.11
C THR A 127 14.84 -10.38 4.27
N LEU A 128 14.35 -9.15 4.10
CA LEU A 128 14.36 -8.11 5.12
C LEU A 128 13.50 -8.53 6.32
N LEU A 129 14.10 -8.61 7.51
CA LEU A 129 13.46 -9.18 8.71
C LEU A 129 12.06 -8.62 9.02
N PRO A 130 11.83 -7.29 9.05
CA PRO A 130 10.48 -6.75 9.18
C PRO A 130 9.50 -7.29 8.14
N MET A 131 9.94 -7.42 6.89
CA MET A 131 9.09 -7.89 5.80
C MET A 131 8.80 -9.38 5.90
N VAL A 132 9.77 -10.19 6.32
CA VAL A 132 9.54 -11.62 6.61
C VAL A 132 8.54 -11.77 7.75
N ARG A 133 8.61 -10.93 8.80
CA ARG A 133 7.65 -10.95 9.91
C ARG A 133 6.24 -10.56 9.42
N HIS A 134 6.10 -9.41 8.75
CA HIS A 134 4.81 -8.92 8.28
C HIS A 134 4.23 -9.72 7.10
N GLY A 135 5.07 -10.44 6.36
CA GLY A 135 4.64 -11.37 5.31
C GLY A 135 4.18 -12.72 5.84
N ARG A 136 4.44 -13.05 7.10
CA ARG A 136 4.03 -14.33 7.72
C ARG A 136 2.94 -14.19 8.76
N LEU A 137 2.93 -13.10 9.51
CA LEU A 137 1.94 -12.88 10.57
C LEU A 137 0.71 -12.18 10.03
N ALA A 138 -0.44 -12.36 10.69
CA ALA A 138 -1.69 -11.68 10.32
C ALA A 138 -1.65 -10.21 10.76
N MET A 139 -0.79 -9.42 10.11
CA MET A 139 -0.57 -8.01 10.37
C MET A 139 -0.85 -7.18 9.12
N ILE A 140 -1.24 -5.93 9.36
CA ILE A 140 -1.71 -5.05 8.29
C ILE A 140 -0.57 -4.43 7.46
N ASP A 141 0.61 -4.31 8.05
CA ASP A 141 1.72 -3.57 7.45
C ASP A 141 2.26 -4.24 6.18
N GLY A 142 2.26 -5.58 6.12
CA GLY A 142 2.69 -6.33 4.94
C GLY A 142 1.80 -6.06 3.72
N ILE A 143 0.48 -6.10 3.93
CA ILE A 143 -0.53 -5.82 2.90
C ILE A 143 -0.44 -4.36 2.44
N ILE A 144 -0.37 -3.41 3.38
CA ILE A 144 -0.26 -1.98 3.08
C ILE A 144 0.97 -1.72 2.21
N ASN A 145 2.11 -2.32 2.56
CA ASN A 145 3.33 -2.11 1.79
C ASN A 145 3.22 -2.66 0.37
N THR A 146 2.58 -3.82 0.17
CA THR A 146 2.31 -4.34 -1.17
C THR A 146 1.39 -3.41 -1.97
N PHE A 147 0.31 -2.90 -1.38
CA PHE A 147 -0.57 -1.95 -2.07
C PHE A 147 0.12 -0.63 -2.37
N PHE A 148 1.04 -0.20 -1.51
CA PHE A 148 1.84 1.00 -1.75
C PHE A 148 2.81 0.82 -2.91
N ILE A 149 3.53 -0.31 -2.97
CA ILE A 149 4.38 -0.67 -4.11
C ILE A 149 3.55 -0.76 -5.40
N PHE A 150 2.37 -1.36 -5.34
CA PHE A 150 1.44 -1.42 -6.48
C PHE A 150 0.99 -0.01 -6.94
N ALA A 151 0.68 0.89 -6.01
CA ALA A 151 0.33 2.27 -6.32
C ALA A 151 1.50 3.01 -6.99
N ILE A 152 2.72 2.85 -6.49
CA ILE A 152 3.94 3.41 -7.12
C ILE A 152 4.14 2.84 -8.53
N LEU A 153 4.04 1.52 -8.71
CA LEU A 153 4.18 0.89 -10.01
C LEU A 153 3.15 1.44 -11.01
N SER A 154 1.91 1.58 -10.57
CA SER A 154 0.81 2.12 -11.33
C SER A 154 1.06 3.57 -11.75
N LEU A 155 1.57 4.39 -10.83
CA LEU A 155 1.98 5.77 -11.09
C LEU A 155 3.15 5.87 -12.08
N LEU A 156 4.13 4.97 -12.01
CA LEU A 156 5.26 4.96 -12.95
C LEU A 156 4.81 4.55 -14.36
N LYS A 157 3.92 3.56 -14.47
CA LYS A 157 3.38 3.08 -15.74
C LYS A 157 2.40 4.07 -16.37
N SER A 158 1.66 4.84 -15.56
CA SER A 158 0.66 5.79 -16.05
C SER A 158 1.25 6.88 -16.95
N LYS A 159 2.53 7.22 -16.77
CA LYS A 159 3.27 8.15 -17.64
C LYS A 159 3.29 7.73 -19.12
N LYS A 160 3.21 6.43 -19.41
CA LYS A 160 3.16 5.89 -20.77
C LYS A 160 1.80 5.33 -21.14
N GLN A 161 1.08 4.80 -20.16
CA GLN A 161 -0.20 4.12 -20.34
C GLN A 161 -1.20 4.68 -19.31
N PRO A 162 -1.98 5.72 -19.66
CA PRO A 162 -2.73 6.51 -18.69
C PRO A 162 -3.76 5.70 -17.87
N LEU A 163 -4.24 4.55 -18.38
CA LEU A 163 -5.13 3.63 -17.65
C LEU A 163 -4.54 3.12 -16.33
N TRP A 164 -3.21 3.00 -16.23
CA TRP A 164 -2.57 2.56 -14.99
C TRP A 164 -2.79 3.55 -13.83
N ALA A 165 -3.20 4.79 -14.10
CA ALA A 165 -3.59 5.73 -13.05
C ALA A 165 -4.82 5.25 -12.25
N ILE A 166 -5.66 4.37 -12.81
CA ILE A 166 -6.74 3.72 -12.06
C ILE A 166 -6.16 2.88 -10.92
N GLY A 167 -5.13 2.07 -11.23
CA GLY A 167 -4.46 1.20 -10.26
C GLY A 167 -3.82 1.97 -9.10
N PHE A 168 -3.35 3.19 -9.35
CA PHE A 168 -2.87 4.07 -8.29
C PHE A 168 -3.98 4.39 -7.29
N GLY A 169 -5.13 4.88 -7.76
CA GLY A 169 -6.24 5.22 -6.85
C GLY A 169 -6.81 4.02 -6.12
N PHE A 170 -6.87 2.85 -6.78
CA PHE A 170 -7.28 1.60 -6.14
C PHE A 170 -6.30 1.17 -5.03
N GLY A 171 -4.99 1.24 -5.28
CA GLY A 171 -3.97 0.94 -4.27
C GLY A 171 -4.06 1.85 -3.04
N ILE A 172 -4.20 3.16 -3.25
CA ILE A 172 -4.39 4.13 -2.15
C ILE A 172 -5.70 3.88 -1.39
N GLY A 173 -6.79 3.57 -2.11
CA GLY A 173 -8.08 3.23 -1.51
C GLY A 173 -8.01 2.00 -0.61
N LEU A 174 -7.30 0.95 -1.03
CA LEU A 174 -7.08 -0.24 -0.20
C LEU A 174 -6.22 0.04 1.03
N ILE A 175 -5.22 0.92 0.94
CA ILE A 175 -4.46 1.38 2.12
C ILE A 175 -5.38 2.14 3.08
N ALA A 176 -6.29 2.98 2.56
CA ALA A 176 -7.26 3.71 3.37
C ALA A 176 -8.25 2.77 4.07
N LEU A 177 -8.71 1.73 3.37
CA LEU A 177 -9.54 0.67 3.95
C LEU A 177 -8.78 -0.27 4.90
N SER A 178 -7.47 -0.13 4.99
CA SER A 178 -6.62 -0.86 5.94
C SER A 178 -6.40 -0.05 7.22
N LYS A 179 -5.80 1.15 7.11
CA LYS A 179 -5.31 1.93 8.26
C LYS A 179 -5.88 3.35 8.31
N GLY A 180 -7.00 3.57 7.64
CA GLY A 180 -7.79 4.80 7.73
C GLY A 180 -7.03 6.04 7.26
N ILE A 181 -6.96 7.05 8.15
CA ILE A 181 -6.37 8.38 7.89
C ILE A 181 -4.92 8.30 7.36
N LEU A 182 -4.18 7.23 7.65
CA LEU A 182 -2.79 7.09 7.20
C LEU A 182 -2.67 7.13 5.67
N ALA A 183 -3.71 6.71 4.93
CA ALA A 183 -3.77 6.84 3.49
C ALA A 183 -3.93 8.28 3.01
N LEU A 184 -4.57 9.15 3.81
CA LEU A 184 -4.64 10.59 3.54
C LEU A 184 -3.28 11.25 3.76
N ALA A 185 -2.47 10.77 4.71
CA ALA A 185 -1.09 11.23 4.87
C ALA A 185 -0.21 10.81 3.68
N LEU A 186 -0.30 9.55 3.22
CA LEU A 186 0.44 9.08 2.04
C LEU A 186 -0.03 9.75 0.74
N GLY A 187 -1.34 9.90 0.56
CA GLY A 187 -1.94 10.66 -0.54
C GLY A 187 -1.60 12.14 -0.47
N GLY A 188 -1.50 12.71 0.74
CA GLY A 188 -1.08 14.07 1.02
C GLY A 188 0.39 14.32 0.71
N ILE A 189 1.29 13.38 1.02
CA ILE A 189 2.72 13.44 0.64
C ILE A 189 2.87 13.41 -0.88
N LEU A 190 2.08 12.58 -1.56
CA LEU A 190 2.04 12.53 -3.03
C LEU A 190 1.40 13.80 -3.62
N GLY A 191 0.36 14.33 -2.99
CA GLY A 191 -0.25 15.61 -3.33
C GLY A 191 0.72 16.78 -3.14
N VAL A 192 1.48 16.79 -2.05
CA VAL A 192 2.57 17.74 -1.79
C VAL A 192 3.67 17.56 -2.82
N TYR A 193 4.07 16.35 -3.19
CA TYR A 193 5.03 16.14 -4.29
C TYR A 193 4.50 16.74 -5.61
N ILE A 194 3.21 16.58 -5.91
CA ILE A 194 2.56 17.14 -7.10
C ILE A 194 2.37 18.67 -7.01
N LEU A 195 2.13 19.23 -5.82
CA LEU A 195 1.96 20.68 -5.57
C LEU A 195 3.30 21.41 -5.46
N TRP A 196 4.31 20.77 -4.88
CA TRP A 196 5.71 21.14 -4.96
C TRP A 196 6.17 21.22 -6.42
N ASP A 197 5.57 20.38 -7.26
CA ASP A 197 5.70 20.43 -8.71
C ASP A 197 5.02 21.64 -9.38
N ARG A 198 4.01 22.23 -8.73
CA ARG A 198 3.32 23.44 -9.20
C ARG A 198 4.04 24.74 -8.83
N GLU A 199 4.70 24.81 -7.66
CA GLU A 199 5.36 26.04 -7.16
C GLU A 199 6.84 26.19 -7.56
N GLN A 200 7.26 25.48 -8.60
CA GLN A 200 8.65 25.58 -9.05
C GLN A 200 9.08 26.98 -9.51
N GLU A 201 8.17 27.88 -9.86
CA GLU A 201 8.51 29.26 -10.25
C GLU A 201 9.08 30.06 -9.06
N ALA A 202 8.38 30.08 -7.93
CA ALA A 202 8.82 30.80 -6.73
C ALA A 202 10.11 30.18 -6.14
N PHE A 203 10.20 28.85 -6.12
CA PHE A 203 11.40 28.15 -5.65
C PHE A 203 12.56 28.30 -6.64
N LYS A 204 12.33 28.33 -7.97
CA LYS A 204 13.35 28.68 -8.97
C LYS A 204 13.88 30.08 -8.75
N ILE A 205 13.02 31.09 -8.51
CA ILE A 205 13.47 32.48 -8.30
C ILE A 205 14.36 32.57 -7.06
N LEU A 206 13.95 31.94 -5.96
CA LEU A 206 14.73 31.90 -4.72
C LEU A 206 16.06 31.15 -4.89
N LEU A 207 16.03 29.96 -5.50
CA LEU A 207 17.22 29.13 -5.72
C LEU A 207 18.16 29.73 -6.77
N THR A 208 17.64 30.42 -7.79
CA THR A 208 18.45 31.14 -8.80
C THR A 208 19.16 32.34 -8.17
N LYS A 209 18.48 33.08 -7.28
CA LYS A 209 19.12 34.14 -6.49
C LYS A 209 20.22 33.58 -5.58
N ILE A 210 19.97 32.49 -4.86
CA ILE A 210 20.95 31.86 -3.96
C ILE A 210 22.14 31.27 -4.72
N THR A 211 21.91 30.61 -5.86
CA THR A 211 22.97 30.01 -6.69
C THR A 211 23.79 31.06 -7.47
N GLN A 212 23.19 32.22 -7.80
CA GLN A 212 23.93 33.39 -8.28
C GLN A 212 24.77 34.04 -7.18
N LEU A 213 24.27 34.07 -5.93
CA LEU A 213 24.97 34.64 -4.78
C LEU A 213 26.19 33.80 -4.34
N LEU A 214 26.10 32.47 -4.44
CA LEU A 214 27.11 31.54 -3.92
C LEU A 214 28.02 30.91 -4.98
N GLY A 215 27.80 31.16 -6.28
CA GLY A 215 28.63 30.60 -7.36
C GLY A 215 28.49 29.07 -7.58
N LEU A 216 27.55 28.40 -6.91
CA LEU A 216 27.38 26.93 -6.90
C LEU A 216 26.53 26.39 -8.08
N LYS A 217 26.62 27.01 -9.27
CA LYS A 217 25.79 26.66 -10.45
C LYS A 217 25.90 25.19 -10.87
N ALA A 218 27.04 24.52 -10.62
CA ALA A 218 27.25 23.13 -11.00
C ALA A 218 26.49 22.12 -10.11
N ILE A 219 26.32 22.42 -8.82
CA ILE A 219 25.73 21.51 -7.83
C ILE A 219 24.20 21.46 -7.96
N PHE A 220 23.56 22.59 -8.31
CA PHE A 220 22.11 22.68 -8.43
C PHE A 220 21.58 22.45 -9.85
N LYS A 221 22.46 22.30 -10.85
CA LYS A 221 22.07 22.02 -12.25
C LYS A 221 21.22 20.74 -12.40
N PRO A 222 21.52 19.61 -11.73
CA PRO A 222 20.69 18.41 -11.81
C PRO A 222 19.30 18.61 -11.20
N ILE A 223 19.23 19.36 -10.09
CA ILE A 223 17.98 19.70 -9.41
C ILE A 223 17.15 20.63 -10.29
N LEU A 224 17.74 21.67 -10.89
CA LEU A 224 17.07 22.57 -11.84
C LEU A 224 16.60 21.88 -13.12
N ILE A 225 17.33 20.87 -13.61
CA ILE A 225 16.93 20.04 -14.77
C ILE A 225 15.79 19.08 -14.39
N ALA A 226 15.84 18.47 -13.20
CA ALA A 226 14.77 17.63 -12.67
C ALA A 226 13.48 18.45 -12.45
N LEU A 227 13.62 19.68 -11.96
CA LEU A 227 12.54 20.65 -11.80
C LEU A 227 11.93 21.02 -13.18
N LYS A 228 12.74 21.40 -14.17
CA LYS A 228 12.27 21.82 -15.50
C LYS A 228 11.40 20.79 -16.25
N ASN A 229 11.51 19.50 -15.93
CA ASN A 229 10.83 18.40 -16.63
C ASN A 229 9.60 17.87 -15.90
N SER A 230 9.04 18.65 -14.98
CA SER A 230 8.00 18.14 -14.12
C SER A 230 6.61 18.22 -14.76
N ASP A 231 5.94 17.08 -14.75
CA ASP A 231 4.94 16.75 -15.75
C ASP A 231 3.53 17.01 -15.19
N LYS A 232 3.00 18.21 -15.48
CA LYS A 232 1.62 18.62 -15.14
C LYS A 232 0.53 17.70 -15.75
N SER A 233 0.93 16.78 -16.62
CA SER A 233 0.12 15.74 -17.27
C SER A 233 -0.68 14.86 -16.30
N LEU A 234 -0.14 14.52 -15.13
CA LEU A 234 -0.76 13.49 -14.27
C LEU A 234 -2.10 13.92 -13.67
N LEU A 235 -2.24 15.16 -13.18
CA LEU A 235 -3.50 15.67 -12.61
C LEU A 235 -4.60 15.86 -13.66
N ASN A 236 -4.21 16.07 -14.91
CA ASN A 236 -5.14 16.17 -16.03
C ASN A 236 -5.60 14.79 -16.53
N ASN A 237 -5.01 13.71 -16.02
CA ASN A 237 -5.41 12.36 -16.38
C ASN A 237 -6.75 12.00 -15.69
N TYR A 238 -7.83 11.95 -16.46
CA TYR A 238 -9.14 11.58 -15.95
C TYR A 238 -9.19 10.18 -15.30
N PHE A 239 -8.36 9.24 -15.76
CA PHE A 239 -8.27 7.91 -15.18
C PHE A 239 -7.73 7.91 -13.74
N LEU A 240 -6.91 8.91 -13.38
CA LEU A 240 -6.45 9.09 -12.01
C LEU A 240 -7.64 9.34 -11.07
N TRP A 241 -8.51 10.27 -11.47
CA TRP A 241 -9.69 10.65 -10.69
C TRP A 241 -10.71 9.52 -10.62
N ILE A 242 -10.93 8.78 -11.73
CA ILE A 242 -11.74 7.56 -11.71
C ILE A 242 -11.16 6.53 -10.73
N GLY A 243 -9.84 6.29 -10.79
CA GLY A 243 -9.17 5.38 -9.86
C GLY A 243 -9.34 5.78 -8.40
N LEU A 244 -9.16 7.06 -8.09
CA LEU A 244 -9.33 7.58 -6.74
C LEU A 244 -10.79 7.44 -6.30
N LEU A 245 -11.75 7.78 -7.15
CA LEU A 245 -13.17 7.61 -6.84
C LEU A 245 -13.49 6.15 -6.55
N LEU A 246 -13.09 5.22 -7.42
CA LEU A 246 -13.33 3.78 -7.24
C LEU A 246 -12.64 3.23 -5.98
N GLY A 247 -11.40 3.65 -5.70
CA GLY A 247 -10.65 3.21 -4.54
C GLY A 247 -11.21 3.74 -3.21
N PHE A 248 -11.63 5.01 -3.17
CA PHE A 248 -12.15 5.64 -1.96
C PHE A 248 -13.65 5.42 -1.74
N LEU A 249 -14.42 5.07 -2.77
CA LEU A 249 -15.85 4.78 -2.63
C LEU A 249 -16.17 3.77 -1.51
N PRO A 250 -15.55 2.57 -1.44
CA PRO A 250 -15.83 1.62 -0.35
C PRO A 250 -15.42 2.18 1.02
N VAL A 251 -14.37 3.01 1.08
CA VAL A 251 -13.89 3.65 2.30
C VAL A 251 -14.92 4.64 2.81
N ILE A 252 -15.40 5.54 1.94
CA ILE A 252 -16.40 6.56 2.26
C ILE A 252 -17.70 5.90 2.69
N ILE A 253 -18.15 4.88 1.96
CA ILE A 253 -19.37 4.12 2.31
C ILE A 253 -19.22 3.48 3.67
N TRP A 254 -18.08 2.83 3.95
CA TRP A 254 -17.85 2.20 5.25
C TRP A 254 -17.90 3.24 6.38
N TYR A 255 -17.15 4.34 6.29
CA TYR A 255 -17.17 5.41 7.30
C TYR A 255 -18.56 5.98 7.50
N TYR A 256 -19.30 6.24 6.42
CA TYR A 256 -20.68 6.73 6.50
C TYR A 256 -21.59 5.75 7.26
N LEU A 257 -21.49 4.45 6.97
CA LEU A 257 -22.28 3.43 7.66
C LEU A 257 -21.91 3.31 9.14
N GLN A 258 -20.62 3.39 9.49
CA GLN A 258 -20.18 3.38 10.88
C GLN A 258 -20.69 4.60 11.65
N ILE A 259 -20.57 5.81 11.08
CA ILE A 259 -21.07 7.04 11.69
C ILE A 259 -22.60 6.98 11.83
N LYS A 260 -23.31 6.48 10.83
CA LYS A 260 -24.76 6.34 10.88
C LYS A 260 -25.23 5.38 11.98
N TYR A 261 -24.49 4.31 12.23
CA TYR A 261 -24.88 3.28 13.18
C TYR A 261 -24.42 3.59 14.62
N TYR A 262 -23.16 4.01 14.80
CA TYR A 262 -22.55 4.23 16.12
C TYR A 262 -22.50 5.71 16.55
N GLY A 263 -22.78 6.65 15.63
CA GLY A 263 -22.80 8.09 15.92
C GLY A 263 -21.48 8.62 16.49
N GLU A 264 -21.61 9.46 17.52
CA GLU A 264 -20.48 10.10 18.22
C GLU A 264 -19.48 9.10 18.81
N GLN A 265 -19.94 7.91 19.23
CA GLN A 265 -19.05 6.88 19.78
C GLN A 265 -17.97 6.49 18.77
N PHE A 266 -18.33 6.29 17.51
CA PHE A 266 -17.36 5.97 16.47
C PHE A 266 -16.40 7.12 16.21
N ILE A 267 -16.89 8.36 16.15
CA ILE A 267 -16.05 9.53 15.92
C ILE A 267 -15.00 9.66 17.03
N GLN A 268 -15.41 9.55 18.29
CA GLN A 268 -14.52 9.65 19.45
C GLN A 268 -13.49 8.52 19.50
N VAL A 269 -13.92 7.27 19.26
CA VAL A 269 -13.02 6.12 19.34
C VAL A 269 -12.06 6.08 18.15
N HIS A 270 -12.57 6.26 16.93
CA HIS A 270 -11.78 6.07 15.72
C HIS A 270 -10.76 7.19 15.47
N PHE A 271 -11.12 8.45 15.75
CA PHE A 271 -10.25 9.59 15.43
C PHE A 271 -9.49 10.16 16.63
N PHE A 272 -10.02 10.02 17.85
CA PHE A 272 -9.47 10.70 19.02
C PHE A 272 -8.90 9.76 20.08
N THR A 273 -9.22 8.47 20.05
CA THR A 273 -8.70 7.52 21.04
C THR A 273 -7.38 6.91 20.55
N THR A 274 -6.30 7.30 21.21
CA THR A 274 -4.96 6.70 21.06
C THR A 274 -4.79 5.57 22.06
N LYS A 275 -5.56 4.49 21.92
CA LYS A 275 -5.19 3.21 22.55
C LYS A 275 -4.33 2.43 21.55
N PHE A 276 -3.01 2.50 21.78
CA PHE A 276 -2.02 1.62 21.16
C PHE A 276 -2.05 0.25 21.81
#